data_AF-A0A7X2CF12-F1
#
_entry.id   AF-A0A7X2CF12-F1
#
_cell.length_a   1.000
_cell.length_b   1.000
_cell.length_c   1.000
_cell.angle_alpha   90.00
_cell.angle_beta   90.00
_cell.angle_gamma   90.00
#
_symmetry.space_group_name_H-M   'P 1'
#
loop_
_entity.id
_entity.type
_entity.pdbx_description
1 polymer ?
#
loop_
_entity_poly.entity_id
_entity_poly.type
_entity_poly.pdbx_seq_one_letter_code
_entity_poly.pdbx_strand_id
1 'polypeptide(L)' 'MSSDHDLAIGMLDGYVESMIDPQCSAIAVKASAGTATLIFRTLGVISAKEDSHYTERLQRAYERREGRVS' A
#
# COMPACT_ATOMS: atom_id res chain seq x y z
N MET A 1 -10.66 14.56 9.95
CA MET A 1 -9.61 13.55 9.70
C MET A 1 -8.60 13.69 10.83
N SER A 2 -8.19 12.58 11.46
CA SER A 2 -7.26 12.60 12.60
C SER A 2 -5.81 12.55 12.10
N SER A 3 -4.86 13.07 12.89
CA SER A 3 -3.43 13.03 12.57
C SER A 3 -2.92 11.62 12.24
N ASP A 4 -3.47 10.59 12.88
CA ASP A 4 -3.09 9.19 12.64
C ASP A 4 -3.60 8.66 11.30
N HIS A 5 -4.79 9.12 10.89
CA HIS A 5 -5.34 8.78 9.58
C HIS A 5 -4.48 9.37 8.47
N ASP A 6 -4.14 10.65 8.57
CA ASP A 6 -3.31 11.31 7.54
C ASP A 6 -1.92 10.70 7.45
N LEU A 7 -1.33 10.30 8.58
CA LEU A 7 -0.06 9.56 8.61
C LEU A 7 -0.20 8.18 7.93
N ALA A 8 -1.26 7.43 8.24
CA ALA A 8 -1.51 6.13 7.63
C ALA A 8 -1.67 6.22 6.11
N ILE A 9 -2.46 7.19 5.63
CA ILE A 9 -2.62 7.49 4.20
C ILE A 9 -1.27 7.78 3.55
N GLY A 10 -0.45 8.67 4.13
CA GLY A 10 0.89 8.98 3.63
C GLY A 10 1.81 7.76 3.58
N MET A 11 1.79 6.90 4.60
CA MET A 11 2.56 5.65 4.60
C MET A 11 2.11 4.69 3.49
N LEU A 12 0.80 4.53 3.29
CA LEU A 12 0.24 3.64 2.27
C LEU A 12 0.53 4.15 0.85
N ASP A 13 0.47 5.47 0.63
CA ASP A 13 0.89 6.07 -0.64
C ASP A 13 2.40 5.87 -0.89
N GLY A 14 3.24 6.04 0.13
CA GLY A 14 4.68 5.78 0.04
C GLY A 14 5.02 4.33 -0.32
N TYR A 15 4.23 3.35 0.13
CA TYR A 15 4.39 1.96 -0.30
C TYR A 15 4.03 1.75 -1.77
N VAL A 16 3.00 2.42 -2.29
CA VAL A 16 2.64 2.37 -3.71
C VAL A 16 3.76 2.99 -4.56
N GLU A 17 4.35 4.09 -4.13
CA GLU A 17 5.50 4.71 -4.80
C GLU A 17 6.73 3.79 -4.77
N SER A 18 7.06 3.24 -3.61
CA SER A 18 8.18 2.29 -3.43
C SER A 18 8.01 1.02 -4.26
N MET A 19 6.76 0.63 -4.59
CA MET A 19 6.51 -0.53 -5.45
C MET A 19 7.04 -0.29 -6.86
N ILE A 20 7.01 0.95 -7.34
CA ILE A 20 7.44 1.35 -8.68
C ILE A 20 8.95 1.60 -8.73
N ASP A 21 9.59 1.88 -7.58
CA ASP A 21 11.03 2.10 -7.49
C ASP A 21 11.83 0.80 -7.76
N PRO A 22 12.69 0.77 -8.80
CA PRO A 22 13.53 -0.38 -9.11
C PRO A 22 14.57 -0.70 -8.02
N GLN A 23 14.94 0.26 -7.18
CA GLN A 23 15.90 0.07 -6.08
C GLN A 23 15.26 -0.65 -4.87
N CYS A 24 13.93 -0.62 -4.74
CA CYS A 24 13.22 -1.32 -3.67
C CYS A 24 12.91 -2.77 -4.06
N SER A 25 12.92 -3.71 -3.11
CA SER A 25 12.46 -5.08 -3.38
C SER A 25 10.93 -5.15 -3.46
N ALA A 26 10.38 -5.53 -4.61
CA ALA A 26 8.94 -5.62 -4.82
C ALA A 26 8.24 -6.54 -3.80
N ILE A 27 8.86 -7.67 -3.48
CA ILE A 27 8.33 -8.64 -2.51
C ILE A 27 8.31 -8.02 -1.12
N ALA A 28 9.39 -7.34 -0.72
CA ALA A 28 9.48 -6.70 0.58
C ALA A 28 8.49 -5.54 0.73
N VAL A 29 8.32 -4.73 -0.32
CA VAL A 29 7.32 -3.63 -0.34
C VAL A 29 5.92 -4.22 -0.24
N LYS A 30 5.60 -5.27 -1.00
CA LYS A 30 4.28 -5.91 -0.99
C LYS A 30 3.93 -6.46 0.40
N ALA A 31 4.87 -7.18 1.02
CA ALA A 31 4.69 -7.72 2.37
C ALA A 31 4.52 -6.60 3.40
N SER A 32 5.40 -5.60 3.39
CA SER A 32 5.36 -4.47 4.33
C SER A 32 4.05 -3.69 4.23
N ALA A 33 3.61 -3.39 3.01
CA ALA A 33 2.36 -2.67 2.76
C ALA A 33 1.15 -3.49 3.22
N GLY A 34 1.10 -4.79 2.93
CA GLY A 34 0.03 -5.67 3.41
C GLY A 34 -0.06 -5.72 4.94
N THR A 35 1.08 -5.77 5.63
CA THR A 35 1.12 -5.69 7.09
C THR A 35 0.65 -4.33 7.61
N ALA A 36 1.09 -3.23 7.00
CA ALA A 36 0.67 -1.88 7.39
C ALA A 36 -0.84 -1.69 7.23
N THR A 37 -1.41 -2.08 6.09
CA THR A 37 -2.84 -2.01 5.82
C THR A 37 -3.65 -2.82 6.85
N LEU A 38 -3.19 -4.04 7.18
CA LEU A 38 -3.83 -4.86 8.21
C LEU A 38 -3.85 -4.15 9.56
N ILE A 39 -2.70 -3.62 10.00
CA ILE A 39 -2.58 -2.90 11.28
C ILE A 39 -3.52 -1.69 11.31
N PHE A 40 -3.49 -0.83 10.29
CA PHE A 40 -4.31 0.36 10.24
C PHE A 40 -5.81 0.04 10.23
N ARG A 41 -6.22 -1.01 9.53
CA ARG A 41 -7.62 -1.47 9.54
C ARG A 41 -8.01 -2.04 10.89
N THR A 42 -7.15 -2.83 11.53
CA THR A 42 -7.41 -3.38 12.88
C THR A 42 -7.53 -2.27 13.93
N LEU A 43 -6.74 -1.22 13.83
CA LEU A 43 -6.80 -0.06 14.72
C LEU A 43 -7.96 0.91 14.40
N GLY A 44 -8.72 0.65 13.33
CA GLY A 44 -9.80 1.55 12.89
C GLY A 44 -9.30 2.89 12.34
N VAL A 45 -8.02 2.99 12.00
CA VAL A 45 -7.40 4.19 11.41
C VAL A 45 -7.83 4.37 9.96
N ILE A 46 -8.01 3.27 9.22
CA ILE A 46 -8.56 3.27 7.86
C ILE A 46 -9.83 2.42 7.79
N SER A 47 -10.74 2.80 6.90
CA SER A 47 -11.96 2.07 6.61
C SER A 47 -11.71 0.83 5.74
N ALA A 48 -12.70 -0.07 5.68
CA ALA A 48 -12.68 -1.22 4.78
C ALA A 48 -12.58 -0.81 3.30
N LYS A 49 -13.13 0.35 2.93
CA LYS A 49 -13.08 0.88 1.57
C LYS A 49 -11.67 1.36 1.21
N GLU A 50 -10.99 2.01 2.15
CA GLU A 50 -9.62 2.49 1.98
C GLU A 50 -8.63 1.33 1.91
N ASP A 51 -8.80 0.30 2.74
CA ASP A 51 -8.04 -0.95 2.62
C ASP A 51 -8.15 -1.54 1.21
N SER A 52 -9.37 -1.80 0.72
CA SER A 52 -9.56 -2.35 -0.63
C SER A 52 -8.91 -1.45 -1.69
N HIS A 53 -9.06 -0.14 -1.57
CA HIS A 53 -8.47 0.83 -2.49
C HIS A 53 -6.93 0.73 -2.53
N TYR A 54 -6.26 0.70 -1.38
CA TYR A 54 -4.79 0.62 -1.32
C TYR A 54 -4.27 -0.75 -1.72
N THR A 55 -4.98 -1.82 -1.34
CA THR A 55 -4.66 -3.19 -1.77
C THR A 55 -4.72 -3.31 -3.29
N GLU A 56 -5.76 -2.78 -3.94
CA GLU A 56 -5.86 -2.76 -5.41
C GLU A 56 -4.77 -1.91 -6.07
N ARG A 57 -4.49 -0.71 -5.55
CA ARG A 57 -3.43 0.16 -6.10
C ARG A 57 -2.06 -0.50 -6.03
N LEU A 58 -1.73 -1.11 -4.90
CA LEU A 58 -0.48 -1.83 -4.70
C LEU A 58 -0.37 -3.03 -5.64
N GLN A 59 -1.45 -3.80 -5.80
CA GLN A 59 -1.48 -4.95 -6.71
C GLN A 59 -1.28 -4.51 -8.17
N ARG A 60 -1.95 -3.44 -8.62
CA ARG A 60 -1.73 -2.88 -9.98
C ARG A 60 -0.31 -2.38 -10.18
N ALA A 61 0.29 -1.72 -9.17
CA ALA A 61 1.68 -1.28 -9.24
C ALA A 61 2.64 -2.47 -9.34
N TYR A 62 2.39 -3.53 -8.56
CA TYR A 62 3.17 -4.77 -8.62
C TYR A 62 3.06 -5.47 -9.98
N GLU A 63 1.86 -5.61 -10.53
CA GLU A 63 1.65 -6.24 -11.84
C GLU A 63 2.33 -5.45 -12.98
N ARG A 64 2.26 -4.12 -12.95
CA ARG A 64 2.98 -3.26 -13.89
C ARG A 64 4.48 -3.46 -13.81
N ARG A 65 5.03 -3.53 -12.58
CA ARG A 65 6.45 -3.76 -12.36
C ARG A 65 6.92 -5.12 -12.87
N GLU A 66 6.11 -6.14 -12.73
CA GLU A 66 6.38 -7.49 -13.23
C GLU A 66 6.20 -7.61 -14.77
N GLY A 67 5.80 -6.54 -15.46
CA GLY A 67 5.49 -6.58 -16.89
C GLY A 67 4.26 -7.42 -17.22
N ARG A 68 3.39 -7.68 -16.24
CA ARG A 68 2.19 -8.52 -16.38
C ARG A 68 0.97 -7.76 -16.88
N VAL A 69 1.07 -6.43 -16.99
CA VAL A 69 0.06 -5.57 -17.63
C VAL A 69 0.69 -4.97 -18.88
N SER A 70 0.28 -5.49 -20.05
CA SER A 70 0.51 -4.87 -21.37
C SER A 70 -0.66 -3.97 -21.73
#